data_AF-A0A662JMK7-F1
#
_entry.id   AF-A0A662JMK7-F1
#
_cell.length_a   1.000
_cell.length_b   1.000
_cell.length_c   1.000
_cell.angle_alpha   90.00
_cell.angle_beta   90.00
_cell.angle_gamma   90.00
#
_symmetry.space_group_name_H-M   'P 1'
#
loop_
_entity.id
_entity.type
_entity.pdbx_description
1 polymer ?
#
loop_
_entity_poly.entity_id
_entity_poly.type
_entity_poly.pdbx_seq_one_letter_code
_entity_poly.pdbx_strand_id
1 'polypeptide(L)'
;MLDPHDIELPRRILVGRGVAGSVGDVACSIGLSGRVYVVLSSMGYKLAGDVVLSSLSANGFNVHDRRVEEAQEELSSVMEEAAKARPDFIVSVGGGSTIDLGKYTAFKLGIPFMSVPTAASHDGIASPMVSLKGLGKPCSVRAKPPIAIIADVNIIMSAPHRLLASGCGDIIAKLTAVRDWKLAHKIKNEYYGEYAASLAVMSAKLVMKHAKLIGAHREEGVRIVIEALVSCGVSMCIAGSSRPCSGAEHQFSHVLDMIAPRPALHGEQCGVGAIMMAYLHGMKWRRIRKALKLIGAPTTAKELGIEDEYIVRALVEAHKVRPRYTILGDTGLTWDAARHLAKVTGVIS
;
A
#
# COMPACT_ATOMS: atom_id res chain seq x y z
N MET A 1 13.71 30.82 -3.59
CA MET A 1 13.04 30.44 -2.34
C MET A 1 12.67 28.97 -2.47
N LEU A 2 12.81 28.17 -1.43
CA LEU A 2 12.28 26.80 -1.43
C LEU A 2 10.75 26.90 -1.44
N ASP A 3 10.08 26.20 -2.33
CA ASP A 3 8.62 26.10 -2.30
C ASP A 3 8.17 25.53 -0.95
N PRO A 4 7.06 26.02 -0.36
CA PRO A 4 6.52 25.47 0.87
C PRO A 4 6.29 23.96 0.75
N HIS A 5 6.88 23.19 1.67
CA HIS A 5 6.72 21.73 1.74
C HIS A 5 5.80 21.38 2.91
N ASP A 6 4.54 21.07 2.60
CA ASP A 6 3.52 20.72 3.57
C ASP A 6 3.57 19.21 3.90
N ILE A 7 3.65 18.89 5.19
CA ILE A 7 3.76 17.52 5.72
C ILE A 7 2.54 17.23 6.59
N GLU A 8 1.56 16.54 6.02
CA GLU A 8 0.41 16.00 6.75
C GLU A 8 0.75 14.60 7.30
N LEU A 9 0.65 14.38 8.60
CA LEU A 9 0.89 13.08 9.25
C LEU A 9 -0.38 12.57 9.94
N PRO A 10 -0.53 11.23 10.09
CA PRO A 10 -1.55 10.69 10.99
C PRO A 10 -1.38 11.24 12.40
N ARG A 11 -2.46 11.78 12.98
CA ARG A 11 -2.46 12.32 14.34
C ARG A 11 -2.46 11.22 15.40
N ARG A 12 -3.05 10.07 15.08
CA ARG A 12 -3.11 8.91 15.99
C ARG A 12 -2.89 7.60 15.26
N ILE A 13 -2.00 6.76 15.79
CA ILE A 13 -1.80 5.39 15.34
C ILE A 13 -2.00 4.51 16.56
N LEU A 14 -2.96 3.60 16.49
CA LEU A 14 -3.25 2.62 17.54
C LEU A 14 -3.06 1.21 16.97
N VAL A 15 -2.05 0.50 17.49
CA VAL A 15 -1.74 -0.88 17.11
C VAL A 15 -1.79 -1.74 18.36
N GLY A 16 -2.59 -2.80 18.33
CA GLY A 16 -2.74 -3.69 19.48
C GLY A 16 -3.78 -4.77 19.28
N ARG A 17 -4.06 -5.52 20.33
CA ARG A 17 -5.13 -6.54 20.34
C ARG A 17 -6.44 -5.90 20.81
N GLY A 18 -7.54 -6.18 20.11
CA GLY A 18 -8.87 -5.69 20.51
C GLY A 18 -9.08 -4.18 20.34
N VAL A 19 -8.14 -3.49 19.69
CA VAL A 19 -8.17 -2.03 19.54
C VAL A 19 -9.24 -1.54 18.56
N ALA A 20 -9.84 -2.43 17.76
CA ALA A 20 -11.01 -2.07 16.95
C ALA A 20 -12.18 -1.55 17.80
N GLY A 21 -12.28 -1.95 19.07
CA GLY A 21 -13.27 -1.44 20.02
C GLY A 21 -13.05 0.00 20.48
N SER A 22 -11.88 0.59 20.18
CA SER A 22 -11.53 1.96 20.57
C SER A 22 -11.67 2.97 19.43
N VAL A 23 -12.34 2.61 18.31
CA VAL A 23 -12.47 3.53 17.16
C VAL A 23 -13.22 4.81 17.54
N GLY A 24 -14.31 4.72 18.29
CA GLY A 24 -15.04 5.88 18.81
C GLY A 24 -14.19 6.73 19.76
N ASP A 25 -13.52 6.10 20.72
CA ASP A 25 -12.64 6.78 21.67
C ASP A 25 -11.50 7.53 20.97
N VAL A 26 -10.90 6.89 19.96
CA VAL A 26 -9.84 7.49 19.14
C VAL A 26 -10.38 8.70 18.38
N ALA A 27 -11.56 8.59 17.75
CA ALA A 27 -12.18 9.69 17.03
C ALA A 27 -12.42 10.91 17.94
N CYS A 28 -12.97 10.69 19.15
CA CYS A 28 -13.14 11.74 20.14
C CYS A 28 -11.80 12.36 20.58
N SER A 29 -10.78 11.54 20.84
CA SER A 29 -9.47 12.00 21.33
C SER A 29 -8.74 12.93 20.34
N ILE A 30 -9.04 12.82 19.04
CA ILE A 30 -8.48 13.67 17.99
C ILE A 30 -9.42 14.82 17.57
N GLY A 31 -10.52 15.02 18.31
CA GLY A 31 -11.44 16.15 18.12
C GLY A 31 -12.45 15.96 16.99
N LEU A 32 -12.75 14.72 16.57
CA LEU A 32 -13.86 14.44 15.67
C LEU A 32 -15.17 14.35 16.44
N SER A 33 -16.25 14.80 15.82
CA SER A 33 -17.61 14.79 16.37
C SER A 33 -18.63 14.79 15.23
N GLY A 34 -19.89 14.45 15.51
CA GLY A 34 -20.99 14.62 14.56
C GLY A 34 -21.33 13.34 13.78
N ARG A 35 -21.55 13.48 12.47
CA ARG A 35 -21.95 12.40 11.57
C ARG A 35 -20.74 11.65 11.03
N VAL A 36 -20.78 10.33 11.09
CA VAL A 36 -19.74 9.45 10.53
C VAL A 36 -20.33 8.58 9.44
N TYR A 37 -19.62 8.50 8.31
CA TYR A 37 -19.94 7.56 7.24
C TYR A 37 -18.94 6.39 7.28
N VAL A 38 -19.44 5.17 7.49
CA VAL A 38 -18.63 3.97 7.68
C VAL A 38 -18.72 3.07 6.45
N VAL A 39 -17.59 2.85 5.77
CA VAL A 39 -17.50 1.93 4.62
C VAL A 39 -16.95 0.59 5.10
N LEU A 40 -17.72 -0.48 4.98
CA LEU A 40 -17.36 -1.82 5.44
C LEU A 40 -17.31 -2.80 4.28
N SER A 41 -16.21 -3.55 4.10
CA SER A 41 -16.29 -4.72 3.23
C SER A 41 -17.09 -5.84 3.88
N SER A 42 -17.58 -6.81 3.10
CA SER A 42 -18.26 -8.00 3.67
C SER A 42 -17.40 -8.71 4.73
N MET A 43 -16.08 -8.82 4.49
CA MET A 43 -15.15 -9.39 5.48
C MET A 43 -14.87 -8.41 6.63
N GLY A 44 -14.75 -7.12 6.35
CA GLY A 44 -14.54 -6.09 7.37
C GLY A 44 -15.69 -6.02 8.37
N TYR A 45 -16.92 -6.10 7.88
CA TYR A 45 -18.12 -6.21 8.70
C TYR A 45 -18.08 -7.47 9.58
N LYS A 46 -17.80 -8.64 8.99
CA LYS A 46 -17.72 -9.91 9.74
C LYS A 46 -16.66 -9.88 10.86
N LEU A 47 -15.52 -9.24 10.63
CA LEU A 47 -14.39 -9.27 11.56
C LEU A 47 -14.45 -8.17 12.63
N ALA A 48 -14.98 -7.00 12.29
CA ALA A 48 -14.86 -5.81 13.14
C ALA A 48 -16.10 -4.90 13.10
N GLY A 49 -17.08 -5.15 12.24
CA GLY A 49 -18.21 -4.25 11.99
C GLY A 49 -18.98 -3.91 13.25
N ASP A 50 -19.50 -4.92 13.96
CA ASP A 50 -20.33 -4.70 15.15
C ASP A 50 -19.57 -3.93 16.25
N VAL A 51 -18.30 -4.28 16.47
CA VAL A 51 -17.44 -3.64 17.47
C VAL A 51 -17.14 -2.18 17.11
N VAL A 52 -16.84 -1.90 15.85
CA VAL A 52 -16.55 -0.53 15.39
C VAL A 52 -17.80 0.35 15.43
N LEU A 53 -18.92 -0.15 14.91
CA LEU A 53 -20.19 0.58 14.89
C LEU A 53 -20.68 0.86 16.33
N SER A 54 -20.62 -0.14 17.21
CA SER A 54 -20.98 0.03 18.63
C SER A 54 -20.07 1.04 19.34
N SER A 55 -18.76 1.01 19.07
CA SER A 55 -17.79 1.97 19.62
C SER A 55 -18.10 3.41 19.22
N LEU A 56 -18.44 3.63 17.94
CA LEU A 56 -18.84 4.94 17.43
C LEU A 56 -20.17 5.41 18.04
N SER A 57 -21.21 4.56 18.05
CA SER A 57 -22.51 4.94 18.64
C SER A 57 -22.43 5.22 20.14
N ALA A 58 -21.65 4.43 20.90
CA ALA A 58 -21.45 4.63 22.33
C ALA A 58 -20.74 5.95 22.65
N ASN A 59 -19.92 6.46 21.72
CA ASN A 59 -19.25 7.76 21.82
C ASN A 59 -20.08 8.93 21.24
N GLY A 60 -21.38 8.70 20.94
CA GLY A 60 -22.32 9.75 20.55
C GLY A 60 -22.26 10.19 19.09
N PHE A 61 -21.58 9.44 18.21
CA PHE A 61 -21.57 9.71 16.77
C PHE A 61 -22.91 9.30 16.11
N ASN A 62 -23.37 10.09 15.14
CA ASN A 62 -24.47 9.70 14.28
C ASN A 62 -23.91 8.84 13.13
N VAL A 63 -24.09 7.52 13.24
CA VAL A 63 -23.46 6.53 12.36
C VAL A 63 -24.34 6.21 11.16
N HIS A 64 -23.80 6.43 9.96
CA HIS A 64 -24.34 5.91 8.72
C HIS A 64 -23.35 4.90 8.15
N ASP A 65 -23.71 3.63 8.02
CA ASP A 65 -22.83 2.61 7.46
C ASP A 65 -23.28 2.11 6.09
N ARG A 66 -22.31 1.66 5.30
CA ARG A 66 -22.53 1.01 4.01
C ARG A 66 -21.61 -0.18 3.87
N ARG A 67 -22.22 -1.32 3.51
CA ARG A 67 -21.50 -2.53 3.13
C ARG A 67 -21.18 -2.47 1.64
N VAL A 68 -19.95 -2.86 1.30
CA VAL A 68 -19.46 -2.96 -0.08
C VAL A 68 -18.90 -4.35 -0.32
N GLU A 69 -19.19 -4.90 -1.50
CA GLU A 69 -18.64 -6.19 -1.95
C GLU A 69 -17.40 -5.94 -2.80
N GLU A 70 -17.54 -5.08 -3.81
CA GLU A 70 -16.50 -4.76 -4.77
C GLU A 70 -16.20 -3.27 -4.78
N ALA A 71 -15.20 -2.87 -4.00
CA ALA A 71 -14.87 -1.48 -3.76
C ALA A 71 -14.60 -0.65 -5.04
N GLN A 72 -14.21 -1.29 -6.14
CA GLN A 72 -13.93 -0.62 -7.41
C GLN A 72 -15.20 -0.29 -8.19
N GLU A 73 -16.17 -1.21 -8.22
CA GLU A 73 -17.43 -1.05 -8.95
C GLU A 73 -18.37 -0.07 -8.24
N GLU A 74 -18.23 0.02 -6.92
CA GLU A 74 -19.10 0.82 -6.07
C GLU A 74 -18.59 2.25 -5.81
N LEU A 75 -17.50 2.67 -6.44
CA LEU A 75 -16.89 3.98 -6.17
C LEU A 75 -17.88 5.14 -6.35
N SER A 76 -18.53 5.22 -7.50
CA SER A 76 -19.47 6.32 -7.80
C SER A 76 -20.65 6.34 -6.83
N SER A 77 -21.23 5.18 -6.55
CA SER A 77 -22.41 5.08 -5.68
C SER A 77 -22.08 5.37 -4.22
N VAL A 78 -20.91 4.95 -3.71
CA VAL A 78 -20.44 5.31 -2.36
C VAL A 78 -20.18 6.80 -2.25
N MET A 79 -19.58 7.42 -3.27
CA MET A 79 -19.36 8.87 -3.27
C MET A 79 -20.66 9.67 -3.25
N GLU A 80 -21.64 9.28 -4.07
CA GLU A 80 -22.94 9.95 -4.12
C GLU A 80 -23.71 9.83 -2.80
N GLU A 81 -23.69 8.64 -2.19
CA GLU A 81 -24.37 8.40 -0.92
C GLU A 81 -23.70 9.14 0.24
N ALA A 82 -22.36 9.09 0.33
CA ALA A 82 -21.61 9.85 1.32
C ALA A 82 -21.87 11.36 1.18
N ALA A 83 -21.93 11.90 -0.05
CA ALA A 83 -22.27 13.30 -0.27
C ALA A 83 -23.67 13.67 0.25
N LYS A 84 -24.65 12.77 0.09
CA LYS A 84 -26.03 12.95 0.61
C LYS A 84 -26.08 12.86 2.14
N ALA A 85 -25.32 11.94 2.74
CA ALA A 85 -25.24 11.77 4.19
C ALA A 85 -24.56 12.95 4.91
N ARG A 86 -23.76 13.75 4.18
CA ARG A 86 -23.02 14.92 4.70
C ARG A 86 -22.23 14.60 5.98
N PRO A 87 -21.40 13.54 6.00
CA PRO A 87 -20.63 13.17 7.17
C PRO A 87 -19.56 14.21 7.47
N ASP A 88 -19.21 14.33 8.74
CA ASP A 88 -18.10 15.16 9.21
C ASP A 88 -16.76 14.42 9.03
N PHE A 89 -16.76 13.08 8.95
CA PHE A 89 -15.60 12.25 8.62
C PHE A 89 -16.00 10.86 8.11
N ILE A 90 -15.06 10.15 7.49
CA ILE A 90 -15.24 8.77 6.99
C ILE A 90 -14.37 7.80 7.77
N VAL A 91 -14.93 6.62 8.06
CA VAL A 91 -14.19 5.45 8.57
C VAL A 91 -14.28 4.33 7.54
N SER A 92 -13.16 3.73 7.14
CA SER A 92 -13.20 2.48 6.39
C SER A 92 -12.75 1.31 7.26
N VAL A 93 -13.50 0.21 7.19
CA VAL A 93 -13.19 -1.06 7.85
C VAL A 93 -13.09 -2.16 6.79
N GLY A 94 -11.87 -2.63 6.53
CA GLY A 94 -11.67 -3.67 5.52
C GLY A 94 -10.22 -3.82 5.05
N GLY A 95 -10.04 -4.56 3.96
CA GLY A 95 -8.76 -4.67 3.28
C GLY A 95 -8.39 -3.41 2.49
N GLY A 96 -7.24 -3.44 1.83
CA GLY A 96 -6.68 -2.30 1.12
C GLY A 96 -7.61 -1.57 0.17
N SER A 97 -8.39 -2.30 -0.65
CA SER A 97 -9.34 -1.70 -1.60
C SER A 97 -10.46 -0.90 -0.91
N THR A 98 -10.97 -1.38 0.23
CA THR A 98 -12.02 -0.70 1.02
C THR A 98 -11.48 0.53 1.72
N ILE A 99 -10.24 0.44 2.22
CA ILE A 99 -9.52 1.58 2.78
C ILE A 99 -9.32 2.65 1.70
N ASP A 100 -8.86 2.25 0.52
CA ASP A 100 -8.64 3.16 -0.60
C ASP A 100 -9.94 3.82 -1.09
N LEU A 101 -11.06 3.09 -1.10
CA LEU A 101 -12.39 3.63 -1.43
C LEU A 101 -12.80 4.74 -0.47
N GLY A 102 -12.83 4.48 0.84
CA GLY A 102 -13.24 5.51 1.81
C GLY A 102 -12.26 6.69 1.88
N LYS A 103 -10.96 6.43 1.77
CA LYS A 103 -9.92 7.47 1.70
C LYS A 103 -10.11 8.40 0.50
N TYR A 104 -10.42 7.83 -0.67
CA TYR A 104 -10.66 8.62 -1.87
C TYR A 104 -11.97 9.41 -1.78
N THR A 105 -13.04 8.79 -1.25
CA THR A 105 -14.31 9.48 -1.00
C THR A 105 -14.13 10.65 -0.03
N ALA A 106 -13.42 10.45 1.08
CA ALA A 106 -13.14 11.50 2.07
C ALA A 106 -12.32 12.64 1.46
N PHE A 107 -11.31 12.30 0.65
CA PHE A 107 -10.50 13.27 -0.09
C PHE A 107 -11.35 14.12 -1.05
N LYS A 108 -12.32 13.52 -1.75
CA LYS A 108 -13.22 14.23 -2.66
C LYS A 108 -14.22 15.13 -1.95
N LEU A 109 -14.64 14.74 -0.75
CA LEU A 109 -15.52 15.54 0.09
C LEU A 109 -14.78 16.59 0.93
N GLY A 110 -13.44 16.54 0.99
CA GLY A 110 -12.64 17.47 1.77
C GLY A 110 -12.72 17.27 3.29
N ILE A 111 -13.04 16.04 3.73
CA ILE A 111 -13.25 15.70 5.15
C ILE A 111 -12.20 14.70 5.67
N PRO A 112 -11.99 14.60 6.99
CA PRO A 112 -11.07 13.64 7.59
C PRO A 112 -11.42 12.17 7.31
N PHE A 113 -10.38 11.33 7.29
CA PHE A 113 -10.49 9.90 7.04
C PHE A 113 -9.79 9.08 8.13
N MET A 114 -10.45 8.04 8.65
CA MET A 114 -9.89 7.06 9.57
C MET A 114 -9.80 5.67 8.92
N SER A 115 -8.65 5.02 9.11
CA SER A 115 -8.33 3.71 8.54
C SER A 115 -8.40 2.63 9.62
N VAL A 116 -9.27 1.62 9.43
CA VAL A 116 -9.38 0.43 10.28
C VAL A 116 -9.08 -0.82 9.42
N PRO A 117 -7.80 -1.08 9.11
CA PRO A 117 -7.42 -2.16 8.22
C PRO A 117 -7.70 -3.53 8.84
N THR A 118 -8.34 -4.40 8.08
CA THR A 118 -8.53 -5.82 8.45
C THR A 118 -7.53 -6.76 7.77
N ALA A 119 -6.65 -6.21 6.92
CA ALA A 119 -5.55 -6.92 6.30
C ALA A 119 -4.36 -5.97 6.05
N ALA A 120 -3.15 -6.51 6.07
CA ALA A 120 -1.90 -5.77 5.88
C ALA A 120 -1.30 -6.07 4.49
N SER A 121 -2.00 -5.72 3.41
CA SER A 121 -1.65 -6.11 2.03
C SER A 121 -0.78 -5.14 1.23
N HIS A 122 -0.76 -3.86 1.62
CA HIS A 122 0.08 -2.81 1.05
C HIS A 122 0.03 -1.55 1.95
N ASP A 123 0.91 -0.59 1.70
CA ASP A 123 1.06 0.63 2.52
C ASP A 123 -0.08 1.66 2.37
N GLY A 124 -1.07 1.37 1.52
CA GLY A 124 -2.30 2.16 1.34
C GLY A 124 -3.12 2.33 2.63
N ILE A 125 -2.93 1.43 3.60
CA ILE A 125 -3.58 1.52 4.92
C ILE A 125 -3.18 2.78 5.72
N ALA A 126 -2.04 3.39 5.37
CA ALA A 126 -1.45 4.52 6.07
C ALA A 126 -1.00 5.67 5.16
N SER A 127 -0.95 5.45 3.85
CA SER A 127 -0.35 6.39 2.90
C SER A 127 -1.35 7.40 2.33
N PRO A 128 -0.87 8.53 1.80
CA PRO A 128 -1.68 9.48 1.05
C PRO A 128 -1.93 9.03 -0.41
N MET A 129 -1.74 7.75 -0.73
CA MET A 129 -1.88 7.21 -2.08
C MET A 129 -3.06 6.24 -2.15
N VAL A 130 -3.89 6.37 -3.17
CA VAL A 130 -5.06 5.50 -3.45
C VAL A 130 -4.79 4.69 -4.69
N SER A 131 -5.00 3.37 -4.65
CA SER A 131 -4.87 2.47 -5.80
C SER A 131 -6.22 1.81 -6.12
N LEU A 132 -7.10 2.55 -6.79
CA LEU A 132 -8.39 2.06 -7.27
C LEU A 132 -8.42 2.05 -8.80
N LYS A 133 -9.03 1.01 -9.38
CA LYS A 133 -9.42 1.00 -10.80
C LYS A 133 -10.59 1.97 -11.01
N GLY A 134 -10.84 2.36 -12.26
CA GLY A 134 -11.94 3.27 -12.62
C GLY A 134 -11.65 4.76 -12.45
N LEU A 135 -10.48 5.13 -11.91
CA LEU A 135 -10.07 6.54 -11.74
C LEU A 135 -9.55 7.22 -13.02
N GLY A 136 -9.63 6.54 -14.17
CA GLY A 136 -9.12 7.03 -15.45
C GLY A 136 -7.59 7.20 -15.49
N LYS A 137 -6.86 6.66 -14.50
CA LYS A 137 -5.40 6.74 -14.42
C LYS A 137 -4.78 5.34 -14.31
N PRO A 138 -3.65 5.09 -14.98
CA PRO A 138 -2.97 3.79 -14.95
C PRO A 138 -2.18 3.54 -13.65
N CYS A 139 -2.20 4.48 -12.71
CA CYS A 139 -1.38 4.43 -11.50
C CYS A 139 -2.12 5.05 -10.32
N SER A 140 -1.60 4.81 -9.12
CA SER A 140 -2.18 5.34 -7.87
C SER A 140 -2.31 6.87 -7.89
N VAL A 141 -3.34 7.38 -7.24
CA VAL A 141 -3.69 8.81 -7.22
C VAL A 141 -3.39 9.38 -5.83
N ARG A 142 -2.96 10.65 -5.77
CA ARG A 142 -2.72 11.33 -4.49
C ARG A 142 -4.05 11.70 -3.84
N ALA A 143 -4.17 11.41 -2.56
CA ALA A 143 -5.25 11.77 -1.66
C ALA A 143 -4.64 12.41 -0.40
N LYS A 144 -5.33 12.30 0.75
CA LYS A 144 -4.80 12.67 2.07
C LYS A 144 -4.46 11.43 2.89
N PRO A 145 -3.45 11.50 3.79
CA PRO A 145 -3.19 10.41 4.72
C PRO A 145 -4.36 10.29 5.72
N PRO A 146 -4.61 9.10 6.30
CA PRO A 146 -5.59 8.97 7.37
C PRO A 146 -5.21 9.83 8.57
N ILE A 147 -6.18 10.53 9.18
CA ILE A 147 -5.96 11.26 10.44
C ILE A 147 -5.73 10.29 11.60
N ALA A 148 -6.30 9.08 11.52
CA ALA A 148 -6.04 8.00 12.44
C ALA A 148 -5.99 6.63 11.76
N ILE A 149 -5.17 5.74 12.32
CA ILE A 149 -5.01 4.35 11.89
C ILE A 149 -5.22 3.45 13.11
N ILE A 150 -6.16 2.52 13.04
CA ILE A 150 -6.50 1.56 14.11
C ILE A 150 -6.27 0.15 13.58
N ALA A 151 -5.10 -0.41 13.86
CA ALA A 151 -4.67 -1.71 13.36
C ALA A 151 -4.78 -2.76 14.46
N ASP A 152 -5.87 -3.53 14.43
CA ASP A 152 -6.09 -4.65 15.34
C ASP A 152 -5.34 -5.89 14.88
N VAL A 153 -4.35 -6.30 15.68
CA VAL A 153 -3.47 -7.42 15.36
C VAL A 153 -4.25 -8.73 15.29
N ASN A 154 -5.27 -8.95 16.13
CA ASN A 154 -6.07 -10.18 16.09
C ASN A 154 -6.84 -10.29 14.77
N ILE A 155 -7.44 -9.18 14.34
CA ILE A 155 -8.20 -9.12 13.09
C ILE A 155 -7.26 -9.34 11.90
N ILE A 156 -6.14 -8.63 11.84
CA ILE A 156 -5.17 -8.75 10.73
C ILE A 156 -4.56 -10.16 10.68
N MET A 157 -4.30 -10.79 11.83
CA MET A 157 -3.85 -12.19 11.90
C MET A 157 -4.89 -13.19 11.39
N SER A 158 -6.18 -12.88 11.49
CA SER A 158 -7.27 -13.75 11.00
C SER A 158 -7.42 -13.71 9.48
N ALA A 159 -6.87 -12.70 8.81
CA ALA A 159 -6.91 -12.58 7.36
C ALA A 159 -6.00 -13.64 6.69
N PRO A 160 -6.28 -14.02 5.43
CA PRO A 160 -5.43 -14.96 4.70
C PRO A 160 -3.97 -14.51 4.69
N HIS A 161 -3.05 -15.41 5.08
CA HIS A 161 -1.61 -15.13 5.15
C HIS A 161 -1.04 -14.55 3.85
N ARG A 162 -1.61 -14.92 2.69
CA ARG A 162 -1.28 -14.34 1.38
C ARG A 162 -1.33 -12.80 1.37
N LEU A 163 -2.29 -12.20 2.07
CA LEU A 163 -2.40 -10.73 2.17
C LEU A 163 -1.22 -10.16 2.97
N LEU A 164 -0.83 -10.77 4.08
CA LEU A 164 0.35 -10.35 4.85
C LEU A 164 1.63 -10.50 4.02
N ALA A 165 1.76 -11.60 3.29
CA ALA A 165 2.89 -11.86 2.39
C ALA A 165 2.96 -10.83 1.25
N SER A 166 1.81 -10.43 0.69
CA SER A 166 1.72 -9.29 -0.25
C SER A 166 2.25 -8.02 0.39
N GLY A 167 1.80 -7.67 1.61
CA GLY A 167 2.30 -6.48 2.31
C GLY A 167 3.82 -6.50 2.51
N CYS A 168 4.40 -7.66 2.77
CA CYS A 168 5.85 -7.80 2.84
C CYS A 168 6.54 -7.57 1.49
N GLY A 169 5.99 -8.10 0.40
CA GLY A 169 6.47 -7.84 -0.95
C GLY A 169 6.46 -6.35 -1.28
N ASP A 170 5.36 -5.68 -0.91
CA ASP A 170 5.21 -4.24 -1.02
C ASP A 170 6.29 -3.49 -0.21
N ILE A 171 6.52 -3.83 1.06
CA ILE A 171 7.54 -3.17 1.90
C ILE A 171 8.96 -3.42 1.38
N ILE A 172 9.29 -4.65 0.96
CA ILE A 172 10.65 -5.00 0.53
C ILE A 172 11.04 -4.23 -0.76
N ALA A 173 10.07 -3.91 -1.61
CA ALA A 173 10.24 -3.09 -2.81
C ALA A 173 10.84 -1.70 -2.54
N LYS A 174 10.75 -1.20 -1.30
CA LYS A 174 11.26 0.13 -0.91
C LYS A 174 12.78 0.21 -1.05
N LEU A 175 13.48 -0.94 -1.01
CA LEU A 175 14.92 -1.01 -1.26
C LEU A 175 15.29 -0.53 -2.67
N THR A 176 14.50 -0.88 -3.68
CA THR A 176 14.75 -0.45 -5.07
C THR A 176 14.12 0.91 -5.34
N ALA A 177 12.96 1.21 -4.76
CA ALA A 177 12.35 2.55 -4.86
C ALA A 177 13.27 3.67 -4.38
N VAL A 178 13.90 3.51 -3.21
CA VAL A 178 14.84 4.50 -2.66
C VAL A 178 16.12 4.59 -3.51
N ARG A 179 16.53 3.50 -4.16
CA ARG A 179 17.68 3.50 -5.07
C ARG A 179 17.37 4.26 -6.36
N ASP A 180 16.19 4.06 -6.93
CA ASP A 180 15.70 4.86 -8.05
C ASP A 180 15.56 6.33 -7.68
N TRP A 181 15.06 6.64 -6.49
CA TRP A 181 14.94 8.02 -6.04
C TRP A 181 16.32 8.69 -5.90
N LYS A 182 17.29 7.99 -5.32
CA LYS A 182 18.67 8.47 -5.22
C LYS A 182 19.34 8.62 -6.58
N LEU A 183 19.03 7.75 -7.54
CA LEU A 183 19.50 7.86 -8.92
C LEU A 183 18.90 9.09 -9.61
N ALA A 184 17.61 9.30 -9.48
CA ALA A 184 16.90 10.45 -10.04
C ALA A 184 17.41 11.78 -9.46
N HIS A 185 17.71 11.83 -8.16
CA HIS A 185 18.37 12.98 -7.55
C HIS A 185 19.72 13.28 -8.19
N LYS A 186 20.57 12.26 -8.40
CA LYS A 186 21.89 12.45 -9.01
C LYS A 186 21.85 12.87 -10.47
N ILE A 187 20.89 12.37 -11.24
CA ILE A 187 20.85 12.55 -12.71
C ILE A 187 19.95 13.72 -13.13
N LYS A 188 18.79 13.87 -12.50
CA LYS A 188 17.76 14.85 -12.86
C LYS A 188 17.62 15.96 -11.82
N ASN A 189 18.44 15.96 -10.77
CA ASN A 189 18.40 16.93 -9.67
C ASN A 189 17.02 17.00 -8.97
N GLU A 190 16.29 15.88 -8.93
CA GLU A 190 15.04 15.78 -8.15
C GLU A 190 15.31 15.96 -6.65
N TYR A 191 14.34 16.48 -5.90
CA TYR A 191 14.41 16.52 -4.44
C TYR A 191 14.64 15.11 -3.87
N TYR A 192 15.52 14.97 -2.86
CA TYR A 192 15.76 13.73 -2.13
C TYR A 192 15.71 13.96 -0.62
N GLY A 193 14.66 13.43 0.02
CA GLY A 193 14.49 13.51 1.47
C GLY A 193 15.15 12.33 2.17
N GLU A 194 16.36 12.52 2.71
CA GLU A 194 17.13 11.44 3.35
C GLU A 194 16.40 10.79 4.55
N TYR A 195 15.67 11.58 5.33
CA TYR A 195 14.84 11.06 6.44
C TYR A 195 13.76 10.10 5.95
N ALA A 196 12.98 10.51 4.96
CA ALA A 196 11.94 9.67 4.35
C ALA A 196 12.54 8.39 3.74
N ALA A 197 13.62 8.53 2.98
CA ALA A 197 14.35 7.41 2.38
C ALA A 197 14.87 6.42 3.43
N SER A 198 15.45 6.92 4.53
CA SER A 198 15.98 6.09 5.61
C SER A 198 14.88 5.31 6.32
N LEU A 199 13.73 5.96 6.57
CA LEU A 199 12.57 5.34 7.17
C LEU A 199 12.03 4.18 6.32
N ALA A 200 11.89 4.38 5.01
CA ALA A 200 11.43 3.34 4.08
C ALA A 200 12.40 2.15 3.99
N VAL A 201 13.72 2.43 3.91
CA VAL A 201 14.75 1.38 3.89
C VAL A 201 14.80 0.61 5.21
N MET A 202 14.60 1.28 6.34
CA MET A 202 14.55 0.63 7.65
C MET A 202 13.40 -0.37 7.73
N SER A 203 12.20 0.03 7.30
CA SER A 203 11.02 -0.85 7.23
C SER A 203 11.29 -2.12 6.42
N ALA A 204 11.88 -1.99 5.22
CA ALA A 204 12.26 -3.13 4.38
C ALA A 204 13.29 -4.05 5.05
N LYS A 205 14.32 -3.48 5.69
CA LYS A 205 15.33 -4.27 6.39
C LYS A 205 14.76 -5.04 7.58
N LEU A 206 13.84 -4.45 8.34
CA LEU A 206 13.18 -5.12 9.46
C LEU A 206 12.33 -6.30 8.99
N VAL A 207 11.50 -6.11 7.96
CA VAL A 207 10.71 -7.21 7.37
C VAL A 207 11.63 -8.34 6.87
N MET A 208 12.70 -8.03 6.15
CA MET A 208 13.66 -9.04 5.69
C MET A 208 14.37 -9.77 6.84
N LYS A 209 14.74 -9.04 7.91
CA LYS A 209 15.38 -9.61 9.10
C LYS A 209 14.46 -10.61 9.81
N HIS A 210 13.17 -10.32 9.86
CA HIS A 210 12.15 -11.12 10.55
C HIS A 210 11.35 -12.04 9.61
N ALA A 211 11.81 -12.25 8.38
CA ALA A 211 11.13 -13.04 7.35
C ALA A 211 10.63 -14.42 7.82
N LYS A 212 11.44 -15.14 8.61
CA LYS A 212 11.06 -16.46 9.16
C LYS A 212 9.91 -16.37 10.17
N LEU A 213 9.92 -15.33 11.01
CA LEU A 213 8.90 -15.10 12.03
C LEU A 213 7.56 -14.73 11.38
N ILE A 214 7.63 -13.90 10.34
CA ILE A 214 6.48 -13.50 9.52
C ILE A 214 5.90 -14.70 8.78
N GLY A 215 6.73 -15.48 8.08
CA GLY A 215 6.27 -16.67 7.33
C GLY A 215 5.73 -17.80 8.22
N ALA A 216 6.10 -17.80 9.51
CA ALA A 216 5.50 -18.66 10.53
C ALA A 216 4.19 -18.12 11.11
N HIS A 217 3.68 -16.99 10.57
CA HIS A 217 2.44 -16.31 10.95
C HIS A 217 2.33 -16.01 12.46
N ARG A 218 3.45 -15.61 13.07
CA ARG A 218 3.51 -15.24 14.49
C ARG A 218 3.07 -13.80 14.70
N GLU A 219 2.44 -13.52 15.84
CA GLU A 219 1.92 -12.20 16.19
C GLU A 219 2.98 -11.11 16.09
N GLU A 220 4.18 -11.36 16.63
CA GLU A 220 5.29 -10.42 16.59
C GLU A 220 5.70 -10.12 15.14
N GLY A 221 5.63 -11.12 14.26
CA GLY A 221 5.85 -10.95 12.82
C GLY A 221 4.79 -10.06 12.19
N VAL A 222 3.51 -10.32 12.47
CA VAL A 222 2.39 -9.49 11.96
C VAL A 222 2.51 -8.05 12.43
N ARG A 223 2.83 -7.83 13.70
CA ARG A 223 3.04 -6.49 14.27
C ARG A 223 4.17 -5.73 13.56
N ILE A 224 5.29 -6.38 13.29
CA ILE A 224 6.41 -5.79 12.52
C ILE A 224 5.93 -5.34 11.13
N VAL A 225 5.10 -6.14 10.45
CA VAL A 225 4.58 -5.79 9.12
C VAL A 225 3.65 -4.58 9.21
N ILE A 226 2.73 -4.54 10.19
CA ILE A 226 1.82 -3.41 10.40
C ILE A 226 2.61 -2.11 10.63
N GLU A 227 3.54 -2.12 11.57
CA GLU A 227 4.37 -0.95 11.90
C GLU A 227 5.22 -0.51 10.71
N ALA A 228 5.75 -1.45 9.93
CA ALA A 228 6.49 -1.17 8.71
C ALA A 228 5.63 -0.53 7.61
N LEU A 229 4.39 -0.98 7.39
CA LEU A 229 3.45 -0.36 6.45
C LEU A 229 3.08 1.07 6.88
N VAL A 230 2.81 1.28 8.17
CA VAL A 230 2.56 2.62 8.73
C VAL A 230 3.76 3.54 8.51
N SER A 231 4.96 3.02 8.77
CA SER A 231 6.22 3.73 8.57
C SER A 231 6.46 4.10 7.09
N CYS A 232 6.09 3.24 6.14
CA CYS A 232 6.08 3.56 4.71
C CYS A 232 5.09 4.69 4.36
N GLY A 233 3.89 4.67 4.94
CA GLY A 233 2.90 5.75 4.81
C GLY A 233 3.44 7.10 5.30
N VAL A 234 4.02 7.12 6.50
CA VAL A 234 4.67 8.30 7.09
C VAL A 234 5.84 8.79 6.25
N SER A 235 6.65 7.86 5.72
CA SER A 235 7.76 8.19 4.81
C SER A 235 7.27 8.95 3.57
N MET A 236 6.17 8.51 2.93
CA MET A 236 5.58 9.22 1.79
C MET A 236 5.05 10.61 2.16
N CYS A 237 4.51 10.76 3.37
CA CYS A 237 4.06 12.06 3.88
C CYS A 237 5.24 13.03 4.04
N ILE A 238 6.33 12.59 4.69
CA ILE A 238 7.56 13.39 4.86
C ILE A 238 8.14 13.76 3.49
N ALA A 239 8.15 12.84 2.53
CA ALA A 239 8.67 13.08 1.19
C ALA A 239 7.77 13.95 0.31
N GLY A 240 6.51 14.20 0.70
CA GLY A 240 5.50 14.87 -0.13
C GLY A 240 5.20 14.13 -1.45
N SER A 241 5.60 12.87 -1.57
CA SER A 241 5.51 12.07 -2.79
C SER A 241 5.63 10.58 -2.50
N SER A 242 5.29 9.75 -3.48
CA SER A 242 5.46 8.28 -3.39
C SER A 242 6.91 7.81 -3.58
N ARG A 243 7.86 8.70 -3.88
CA ARG A 243 9.26 8.35 -4.20
C ARG A 243 9.96 7.40 -3.20
N PRO A 244 9.82 7.52 -1.86
CA PRO A 244 10.47 6.59 -0.95
C PRO A 244 9.90 5.16 -1.01
N CYS A 245 8.69 4.99 -1.52
CA CYS A 245 7.97 3.71 -1.49
C CYS A 245 7.64 3.16 -2.87
N SER A 246 7.87 3.92 -3.96
CA SER A 246 7.47 3.56 -5.33
C SER A 246 8.51 4.03 -6.37
N GLY A 247 9.22 3.07 -6.96
CA GLY A 247 10.16 3.23 -8.08
C GLY A 247 9.77 2.39 -9.31
N ALA A 248 10.77 1.87 -10.01
CA ALA A 248 10.60 1.05 -11.21
C ALA A 248 9.84 -0.25 -10.93
N GLU A 249 9.99 -0.83 -9.73
CA GLU A 249 9.26 -2.04 -9.36
C GLU A 249 7.74 -1.82 -9.26
N HIS A 250 7.31 -0.63 -8.83
CA HIS A 250 5.90 -0.26 -8.83
C HIS A 250 5.40 0.11 -10.23
N GLN A 251 6.24 0.75 -11.06
CA GLN A 251 5.91 0.97 -12.47
C GLN A 251 5.65 -0.37 -13.18
N PHE A 252 6.50 -1.37 -12.93
CA PHE A 252 6.30 -2.74 -13.41
C PHE A 252 4.95 -3.34 -12.94
N SER A 253 4.63 -3.24 -11.64
CA SER A 253 3.33 -3.71 -11.12
C SER A 253 2.15 -2.98 -11.77
N HIS A 254 2.23 -1.66 -11.95
CA HIS A 254 1.15 -0.92 -12.61
C HIS A 254 0.94 -1.34 -14.07
N VAL A 255 2.00 -1.70 -14.80
CA VAL A 255 1.81 -2.27 -16.14
C VAL A 255 1.11 -3.61 -16.07
N LEU A 256 1.54 -4.51 -15.18
CA LEU A 256 0.88 -5.80 -14.99
C LEU A 256 -0.61 -5.65 -14.64
N ASP A 257 -0.98 -4.66 -13.81
CA ASP A 257 -2.39 -4.36 -13.51
C ASP A 257 -3.21 -3.98 -14.76
N MET A 258 -2.57 -3.47 -15.81
CA MET A 258 -3.20 -3.09 -17.08
C MET A 258 -3.23 -4.22 -18.11
N ILE A 259 -2.14 -5.00 -18.20
CA ILE A 259 -1.97 -5.95 -19.31
C ILE A 259 -2.25 -7.39 -18.94
N ALA A 260 -2.14 -7.77 -17.66
CA ALA A 260 -2.37 -9.15 -17.23
C ALA A 260 -3.88 -9.44 -17.18
N PRO A 261 -4.34 -10.57 -17.74
CA PRO A 261 -5.77 -10.93 -17.72
C PRO A 261 -6.33 -11.07 -16.30
N ARG A 262 -5.51 -11.56 -15.37
CA ARG A 262 -5.81 -11.65 -13.94
C ARG A 262 -4.58 -11.20 -13.15
N PRO A 263 -4.50 -9.92 -12.76
CA PRO A 263 -3.39 -9.42 -11.98
C PRO A 263 -3.29 -10.11 -10.62
N ALA A 264 -2.06 -10.34 -10.16
CA ALA A 264 -1.77 -10.80 -8.80
C ALA A 264 -2.00 -9.68 -7.78
N LEU A 265 -1.80 -9.93 -6.48
CA LEU A 265 -1.88 -8.85 -5.49
C LEU A 265 -0.75 -7.83 -5.72
N HIS A 266 -1.04 -6.55 -5.52
CA HIS A 266 -0.11 -5.44 -5.76
C HIS A 266 1.28 -5.69 -5.13
N GLY A 267 1.33 -6.05 -3.85
CA GLY A 267 2.58 -6.28 -3.15
C GLY A 267 3.34 -7.52 -3.63
N GLU A 268 2.65 -8.55 -4.13
CA GLU A 268 3.29 -9.71 -4.77
C GLU A 268 4.01 -9.27 -6.07
N GLN A 269 3.34 -8.48 -6.91
CA GLN A 269 3.91 -7.95 -8.14
C GLN A 269 5.10 -7.02 -7.85
N CYS A 270 4.96 -6.10 -6.88
CA CYS A 270 6.03 -5.21 -6.44
C CYS A 270 7.24 -5.99 -5.90
N GLY A 271 7.01 -7.05 -5.12
CA GLY A 271 8.08 -7.92 -4.60
C GLY A 271 8.88 -8.61 -5.72
N VAL A 272 8.18 -9.15 -6.73
CA VAL A 272 8.83 -9.76 -7.91
C VAL A 272 9.57 -8.71 -8.74
N GLY A 273 8.96 -7.54 -8.96
CA GLY A 273 9.62 -6.39 -9.59
C GLY A 273 10.91 -5.99 -8.87
N ALA A 274 10.89 -5.96 -7.54
CA ALA A 274 12.04 -5.60 -6.71
C ALA A 274 13.22 -6.56 -6.86
N ILE A 275 12.97 -7.85 -7.11
CA ILE A 275 14.04 -8.82 -7.42
C ILE A 275 14.78 -8.38 -8.70
N MET A 276 14.02 -8.03 -9.74
CA MET A 276 14.57 -7.65 -11.05
C MET A 276 15.24 -6.28 -11.01
N MET A 277 14.61 -5.28 -10.40
CA MET A 277 15.21 -3.93 -10.28
C MET A 277 16.46 -3.95 -9.40
N ALA A 278 16.51 -4.81 -8.37
CA ALA A 278 17.70 -4.99 -7.56
C ALA A 278 18.87 -5.58 -8.38
N TYR A 279 18.60 -6.45 -9.36
CA TYR A 279 19.64 -6.93 -10.27
C TYR A 279 20.20 -5.78 -11.12
N LEU A 280 19.33 -4.97 -11.74
CA LEU A 280 19.75 -3.82 -12.55
C LEU A 280 20.57 -2.79 -11.77
N HIS A 281 20.22 -2.57 -10.49
CA HIS A 281 20.98 -1.71 -9.59
C HIS A 281 22.29 -2.33 -9.06
N GLY A 282 22.65 -3.55 -9.48
CA GLY A 282 23.83 -4.27 -8.96
C GLY A 282 23.73 -4.64 -7.47
N MET A 283 22.50 -4.73 -6.94
CA MET A 283 22.24 -5.05 -5.54
C MET A 283 22.23 -6.56 -5.31
N LYS A 284 22.19 -6.96 -4.03
CA LYS A 284 22.09 -8.36 -3.60
C LYS A 284 20.66 -8.90 -3.77
N TRP A 285 20.15 -8.93 -5.00
CA TRP A 285 18.78 -9.37 -5.35
C TRP A 285 18.41 -10.76 -4.82
N ARG A 286 19.39 -11.68 -4.74
CA ARG A 286 19.20 -13.01 -4.13
C ARG A 286 18.76 -12.95 -2.65
N ARG A 287 19.14 -11.91 -1.91
CA ARG A 287 18.69 -11.69 -0.53
C ARG A 287 17.21 -11.30 -0.49
N ILE A 288 16.76 -10.45 -1.41
CA ILE A 288 15.34 -10.09 -1.56
C ILE A 288 14.53 -11.34 -1.89
N ARG A 289 14.94 -12.09 -2.92
CA ARG A 289 14.30 -13.35 -3.30
C ARG A 289 14.21 -14.35 -2.15
N LYS A 290 15.30 -14.52 -1.39
CA LYS A 290 15.32 -15.42 -0.21
C LYS A 290 14.34 -14.95 0.87
N ALA A 291 14.27 -13.65 1.17
CA ALA A 291 13.35 -13.12 2.18
C ALA A 291 11.89 -13.33 1.75
N LEU A 292 11.54 -13.04 0.50
CA LEU A 292 10.19 -13.27 -0.03
C LEU A 292 9.79 -14.75 0.06
N LYS A 293 10.67 -15.68 -0.33
CA LYS A 293 10.42 -17.12 -0.18
C LYS A 293 10.21 -17.55 1.27
N LEU A 294 11.00 -17.03 2.20
CA LEU A 294 10.84 -17.33 3.64
C LEU A 294 9.52 -16.80 4.21
N ILE A 295 9.02 -15.69 3.67
CA ILE A 295 7.72 -15.11 4.04
C ILE A 295 6.56 -15.86 3.37
N GLY A 296 6.81 -16.62 2.30
CA GLY A 296 5.76 -17.25 1.49
C GLY A 296 5.15 -16.31 0.45
N ALA A 297 5.87 -15.24 0.06
CA ALA A 297 5.49 -14.37 -1.04
C ALA A 297 6.03 -14.91 -2.39
N PRO A 298 5.33 -14.65 -3.51
CA PRO A 298 5.78 -15.03 -4.85
C PRO A 298 7.16 -14.46 -5.21
N THR A 299 7.92 -15.24 -5.97
CA THR A 299 9.22 -14.86 -6.53
C THR A 299 9.37 -15.19 -8.01
N THR A 300 8.31 -15.71 -8.64
CA THR A 300 8.28 -16.14 -10.04
C THR A 300 6.95 -15.76 -10.70
N ALA A 301 6.94 -15.69 -12.02
CA ALA A 301 5.74 -15.45 -12.83
C ALA A 301 4.65 -16.50 -12.56
N LYS A 302 5.06 -17.77 -12.50
CA LYS A 302 4.18 -18.90 -12.18
C LYS A 302 3.51 -18.76 -10.80
N GLU A 303 4.26 -18.36 -9.77
CA GLU A 303 3.72 -18.13 -8.42
C GLU A 303 2.77 -16.92 -8.37
N LEU A 304 2.95 -15.92 -9.26
CA LEU A 304 1.99 -14.83 -9.46
C LEU A 304 0.73 -15.28 -10.22
N GLY A 305 0.77 -16.42 -10.92
CA GLY A 305 -0.29 -16.82 -11.85
C GLY A 305 -0.30 -15.98 -13.14
N ILE A 306 0.85 -15.43 -13.53
CA ILE A 306 1.02 -14.57 -14.70
C ILE A 306 1.96 -15.25 -15.68
N GLU A 307 1.63 -15.25 -16.97
CA GLU A 307 2.49 -15.83 -18.01
C GLU A 307 3.76 -15.00 -18.23
N ASP A 308 4.85 -15.68 -18.60
CA ASP A 308 6.18 -15.08 -18.76
C ASP A 308 6.19 -13.89 -19.75
N GLU A 309 5.36 -13.93 -20.80
CA GLU A 309 5.25 -12.86 -21.78
C GLU A 309 4.78 -11.54 -21.15
N TYR A 310 3.81 -11.58 -20.24
CA TYR A 310 3.33 -10.39 -19.54
C TYR A 310 4.40 -9.81 -18.61
N ILE A 311 5.26 -10.64 -18.01
CA ILE A 311 6.40 -10.17 -17.22
C ILE A 311 7.38 -9.40 -18.09
N VAL A 312 7.76 -9.96 -19.25
CA VAL A 312 8.70 -9.31 -20.18
C VAL A 312 8.10 -8.01 -20.72
N ARG A 313 6.83 -8.05 -21.14
CA ARG A 313 6.12 -6.87 -21.65
C ARG A 313 6.02 -5.76 -20.59
N ALA A 314 5.69 -6.12 -19.34
CA ALA A 314 5.63 -5.16 -18.26
C ALA A 314 6.98 -4.47 -17.98
N LEU A 315 8.10 -5.21 -18.06
CA LEU A 315 9.44 -4.63 -17.94
C LEU A 315 9.77 -3.63 -19.05
N VAL A 316 9.37 -3.94 -20.29
CA VAL A 316 9.58 -3.06 -21.45
C VAL A 316 8.76 -1.78 -21.31
N GLU A 317 7.50 -1.88 -20.88
CA GLU A 317 6.56 -0.76 -20.83
C GLU A 317 6.63 0.06 -19.53
N ALA A 318 7.22 -0.46 -18.45
CA ALA A 318 7.21 0.15 -17.12
C ALA A 318 7.66 1.63 -17.09
N HIS A 319 8.70 1.98 -17.84
CA HIS A 319 9.20 3.36 -17.91
C HIS A 319 8.15 4.38 -18.40
N LYS A 320 7.11 3.93 -19.12
CA LYS A 320 6.06 4.79 -19.70
C LYS A 320 4.96 5.16 -18.71
N VAL A 321 4.83 4.44 -17.59
CA VAL A 321 3.68 4.59 -16.66
C VAL A 321 3.65 5.95 -15.99
N ARG A 322 4.83 6.50 -15.64
CA ARG A 322 4.96 7.79 -14.97
C ARG A 322 6.19 8.52 -15.48
N PRO A 323 6.10 9.86 -15.68
CA PRO A 323 7.25 10.69 -16.06
C PRO A 323 8.16 10.90 -14.83
N ARG A 324 8.86 9.84 -14.41
CA ARG A 324 9.84 9.89 -13.32
C ARG A 324 11.07 9.06 -13.69
N TYR A 325 12.25 9.56 -13.34
CA TYR A 325 13.47 8.85 -13.67
C TYR A 325 13.72 7.69 -12.71
N THR A 326 14.08 6.52 -13.25
CA THR A 326 14.40 5.28 -12.53
C THR A 326 15.55 4.57 -13.23
N ILE A 327 15.96 3.39 -12.74
CA ILE A 327 16.97 2.55 -13.38
C ILE A 327 16.59 2.09 -14.80
N LEU A 328 15.30 2.15 -15.15
CA LEU A 328 14.83 1.83 -16.50
C LEU A 328 15.14 2.93 -17.51
N GLY A 329 15.61 4.10 -17.04
CA GLY A 329 15.96 5.23 -17.88
C GLY A 329 14.76 5.81 -18.66
N ASP A 330 15.08 6.65 -19.65
CA ASP A 330 14.07 7.34 -20.46
C ASP A 330 13.57 6.48 -21.64
N THR A 331 14.35 5.48 -22.07
CA THR A 331 14.05 4.62 -23.23
C THR A 331 13.53 3.23 -22.86
N GLY A 332 13.60 2.87 -21.57
CA GLY A 332 13.23 1.52 -21.11
C GLY A 332 14.22 0.42 -21.52
N LEU A 333 13.82 -0.82 -21.24
CA LEU A 333 14.54 -2.02 -21.65
C LEU A 333 14.06 -2.47 -23.04
N THR A 334 14.98 -3.00 -23.84
CA THR A 334 14.61 -3.79 -25.03
C THR A 334 13.95 -5.10 -24.59
N TRP A 335 13.19 -5.72 -25.49
CA TRP A 335 12.56 -7.02 -25.22
C TRP A 335 13.57 -8.09 -24.80
N ASP A 336 14.70 -8.17 -25.51
CA ASP A 336 15.76 -9.15 -25.19
C ASP A 336 16.42 -8.88 -23.84
N ALA A 337 16.67 -7.61 -23.51
CA ALA A 337 17.22 -7.24 -22.20
C ALA A 337 16.24 -7.55 -21.06
N ALA A 338 14.96 -7.26 -21.25
CA ALA A 338 13.90 -7.58 -20.29
C ALA A 338 13.74 -9.10 -20.09
N ARG A 339 13.75 -9.89 -21.18
CA ARG A 339 13.68 -11.34 -21.12
C ARG A 339 14.91 -11.94 -20.46
N HIS A 340 16.10 -11.44 -20.79
CA HIS A 340 17.34 -11.87 -20.15
C HIS A 340 17.34 -11.57 -18.65
N LEU A 341 16.94 -10.35 -18.25
CA LEU A 341 16.80 -9.94 -16.85
C LEU A 341 15.90 -10.90 -16.06
N ALA A 342 14.70 -11.18 -16.60
CA ALA A 342 13.72 -12.03 -15.95
C ALA A 342 14.23 -13.49 -15.83
N LYS A 343 14.97 -13.99 -16.82
CA LYS A 343 15.61 -15.33 -16.78
C LYS A 343 16.75 -15.42 -15.77
N VAL A 344 17.69 -14.47 -15.79
CA VAL A 344 18.87 -14.48 -14.89
C VAL A 344 18.47 -14.35 -13.43
N THR A 345 17.40 -13.59 -13.15
CA THR A 345 16.83 -13.49 -11.80
C THR A 345 15.97 -14.69 -11.42
N GLY A 346 15.66 -15.56 -12.39
CA GLY A 346 14.83 -16.76 -12.27
C GLY A 346 13.39 -16.44 -11.90
N VAL A 347 12.88 -15.30 -12.38
CA VAL A 347 11.47 -14.90 -12.30
C VAL A 347 10.66 -15.62 -13.36
N ILE A 348 11.21 -15.77 -14.57
CA ILE A 348 10.67 -16.59 -15.67
C ILE A 348 11.62 -17.76 -15.96
N SER A 349 11.16 -18.75 -16.73
CA SER A 349 11.94 -19.96 -17.07
C SER A 349 12.83 -19.80 -18.30
#